data_AF-A0A6G7IYN4-F1
#
_entry.id   AF-A0A6G7IYN4-F1
#
_cell.length_a   1.000
_cell.length_b   1.000
_cell.length_c   1.000
_cell.angle_alpha   90.00
_cell.angle_beta   90.00
_cell.angle_gamma   90.00
#
_symmetry.space_group_name_H-M   'P 1'
#
loop_
_entity.id
_entity.type
_entity.pdbx_description
1 polymer ?
#
loop_
_entity_poly.entity_id
_entity_poly.type
_entity_poly.pdbx_seq_one_letter_code
_entity_poly.pdbx_strand_id
1 'polypeptide(L)'
;MRTYKIYKDIRKGARIWGLPISLFAFMMLSILASLLIIIFSFSLMAIILAMVWNCCWYVGLTKIASNKYLLDFSKTFPNCISNKPDNLLNHVDP
;
A
#
# COMPACT_ATOMS: atom_id res chain seq x y z
N MET A 1 -21.16 -10.01 -29.30
CA MET A 1 -19.81 -10.13 -28.68
C MET A 1 -19.88 -9.63 -27.25
N ARG A 2 -19.35 -10.36 -26.25
CA ARG A 2 -19.34 -9.91 -24.86
C ARG A 2 -18.26 -8.84 -24.66
N THR A 3 -18.63 -7.67 -24.18
CA THR A 3 -17.72 -6.56 -23.89
C THR A 3 -17.17 -6.72 -22.47
N TYR A 4 -15.86 -6.90 -22.34
CA TYR A 4 -15.19 -6.95 -21.04
C TYR A 4 -14.64 -5.55 -20.72
N LYS A 5 -15.07 -4.95 -19.59
CA LYS A 5 -14.42 -3.74 -19.07
C LYS A 5 -12.98 -4.10 -18.69
N ILE A 6 -12.00 -3.40 -19.25
CA ILE A 6 -10.59 -3.55 -18.89
C ILE A 6 -10.46 -3.21 -17.40
N TYR A 7 -10.29 -4.23 -16.57
CA TYR A 7 -10.18 -4.11 -15.12
C TYR A 7 -8.82 -3.48 -14.78
N LYS A 8 -8.78 -2.14 -14.73
CA LYS A 8 -7.57 -1.35 -14.46
C LYS A 8 -7.20 -1.31 -12.98
N ASP A 9 -8.05 -1.82 -12.09
CA ASP A 9 -7.85 -1.73 -10.64
C ASP A 9 -6.78 -2.69 -10.10
N ILE A 10 -6.38 -3.71 -10.87
CA ILE A 10 -5.25 -4.60 -10.51
C ILE A 10 -3.93 -3.82 -10.39
N ARG A 11 -3.78 -2.71 -11.15
CA ARG A 11 -2.58 -1.86 -11.12
C ARG A 11 -2.61 -0.75 -10.07
N LYS A 12 -3.76 -0.48 -9.42
CA LYS A 12 -3.92 0.69 -8.55
C LYS A 12 -3.36 0.53 -7.15
N GLY A 13 -2.89 -0.64 -6.76
CA GLY A 13 -2.24 -0.80 -5.47
C GLY A 13 -1.52 -2.13 -5.38
N ALA A 14 -0.22 -2.12 -5.67
CA ALA A 14 0.65 -3.21 -5.25
C ALA A 14 0.63 -3.27 -3.72
N ARG A 15 -0.03 -4.30 -3.18
CA ARG A 15 -0.04 -4.61 -1.76
C ARG A 15 0.80 -5.85 -1.53
N ILE A 16 1.76 -5.75 -0.62
CA ILE A 16 2.62 -6.86 -0.20
C ILE A 16 2.20 -7.20 1.23
N TRP A 17 1.75 -8.43 1.45
CA TRP A 17 1.24 -8.91 2.74
C TRP A 17 0.18 -7.99 3.40
N GLY A 18 -0.74 -7.46 2.59
CA GLY A 18 -1.81 -6.59 3.08
C GLY A 18 -1.40 -5.13 3.31
N LEU A 19 -0.12 -4.79 3.25
CA LEU A 19 0.38 -3.42 3.34
C LEU A 19 0.59 -2.80 1.94
N PRO A 20 0.32 -1.49 1.76
CA PRO A 20 0.79 -0.76 0.59
C PRO A 20 2.33 -0.69 0.56
N ILE A 21 2.90 -0.54 -0.64
CA ILE A 21 4.36 -0.57 -0.86
C ILE A 21 5.15 0.38 0.06
N SER A 22 4.60 1.55 0.40
CA SER A 22 5.23 2.55 1.27
C SER A 22 5.32 2.08 2.74
N LEU A 23 4.22 1.55 3.28
CA LEU A 23 4.21 1.02 4.65
C LEU A 23 5.07 -0.25 4.76
N PHE A 24 5.10 -1.06 3.70
CA PHE A 24 6.00 -2.21 3.61
C PHE A 24 7.47 -1.78 3.67
N ALA A 25 7.87 -0.73 2.96
CA ALA A 25 9.23 -0.20 3.04
C ALA A 25 9.60 0.26 4.46
N PHE A 26 8.65 0.85 5.19
CA PHE A 26 8.84 1.25 6.59
C PHE A 26 9.04 0.05 7.52
N MET A 27 8.30 -1.04 7.30
CA MET A 27 8.49 -2.31 8.01
C MET A 27 9.88 -2.88 7.73
N MET A 28 10.32 -2.88 6.46
CA MET A 28 11.66 -3.35 6.08
C MET A 28 12.77 -2.53 6.75
N LEU A 29 12.59 -1.22 6.86
CA LEU A 29 13.53 -0.34 7.55
C LEU A 29 13.66 -0.70 9.05
N SER A 30 12.54 -0.97 9.73
CA SER A 30 12.55 -1.44 11.12
C SER A 30 13.31 -2.76 11.28
N ILE A 31 13.09 -3.71 10.36
CA ILE A 31 13.78 -5.01 10.38
C ILE A 31 15.29 -4.80 10.23
N LEU A 32 15.72 -4.01 9.24
CA LEU A 32 17.14 -3.72 9.03
C LEU A 32 17.79 -3.01 10.23
N ALA A 33 17.11 -2.03 10.83
CA ALA A 33 17.59 -1.35 12.02
C ALA A 33 17.73 -2.31 13.21
N SER A 34 16.75 -3.19 13.42
CA SER A 34 16.78 -4.18 14.49
C SER A 34 17.88 -5.22 14.29
N LEU A 35 18.13 -5.63 13.04
CA LEU A 35 19.23 -6.52 12.69
C LEU A 35 20.58 -5.89 13.03
N LEU A 36 20.76 -4.61 12.70
CA LEU A 36 21.98 -3.86 13.02
C LEU A 36 22.23 -3.85 14.54
N ILE A 37 21.19 -3.56 15.34
CA ILE A 37 21.27 -3.55 16.80
C ILE A 37 21.67 -4.92 17.36
N ILE A 38 21.08 -6.00 16.85
CA ILE A 38 21.38 -7.37 17.30
C ILE A 38 22.86 -7.70 17.06
N ILE A 39 23.39 -7.38 15.88
CA ILE A 39 24.78 -7.69 15.51
C ILE A 39 25.78 -6.90 16.36
N PHE A 40 25.49 -5.62 16.69
CA PHE A 40 26.40 -4.82 17.51
C PHE A 40 26.28 -5.08 19.02
N SER A 41 25.09 -5.42 19.51
CA SER A 41 24.85 -5.53 20.95
C SER A 41 25.14 -6.92 21.53
N PHE A 42 25.00 -8.00 20.76
CA PHE A 42 25.20 -9.40 21.20
C PHE A 42 24.52 -9.78 22.53
N SER A 43 23.39 -9.15 22.88
CA SER A 43 22.63 -9.45 24.11
C SER A 43 21.35 -10.23 23.79
N LEU A 44 21.07 -11.27 24.56
CA LEU A 44 19.80 -12.02 24.48
C LEU A 44 18.59 -11.12 24.70
N MET A 45 18.69 -10.13 25.59
CA MET A 45 17.61 -9.18 25.86
C MET A 45 17.32 -8.30 24.63
N ALA A 46 18.37 -7.87 23.92
CA ALA A 46 18.23 -7.08 22.70
C ALA A 46 17.53 -7.87 21.58
N ILE A 47 17.83 -9.17 21.46
CA ILE A 47 17.16 -10.06 20.49
C ILE A 47 15.66 -10.16 20.79
N ILE A 48 15.29 -10.44 22.03
CA ILE A 48 13.87 -10.58 22.42
C ILE A 48 13.12 -9.27 22.17
N LEU A 49 13.69 -8.14 22.61
CA LEU A 49 13.08 -6.82 22.42
C LEU A 49 12.92 -6.47 20.94
N ALA A 50 13.93 -6.75 20.12
CA ALA A 50 13.89 -6.54 18.68
C ALA A 50 12.79 -7.36 18.00
N MET A 51 12.60 -8.62 18.40
CA MET A 51 11.52 -9.46 17.86
C MET A 51 10.14 -8.91 18.22
N VAL A 52 9.91 -8.58 19.50
CA VAL A 52 8.63 -8.01 19.96
C VAL A 52 8.35 -6.67 19.29
N TRP A 53 9.38 -5.82 19.15
CA TRP A 53 9.26 -4.53 18.49
C TRP A 53 8.81 -4.66 17.03
N ASN A 54 9.44 -5.53 16.24
CA ASN A 54 9.05 -5.75 14.84
C ASN A 54 7.63 -6.32 14.72
N CYS A 55 7.23 -7.24 15.60
CA CYS A 55 5.85 -7.74 15.64
C CYS A 55 4.85 -6.62 15.93
N CYS A 56 5.14 -5.79 16.93
CA CYS A 56 4.28 -4.66 17.30
C CYS A 56 4.15 -3.67 16.13
N TRP A 57 5.26 -3.36 15.47
CA TRP A 57 5.30 -2.46 14.31
C TRP A 57 4.49 -3.01 13.14
N TYR A 58 4.62 -4.31 12.84
CA TYR A 58 3.84 -4.96 11.79
C TYR A 58 2.34 -4.92 12.07
N VAL A 59 1.90 -5.25 13.30
CA VAL A 59 0.49 -5.22 13.67
C VAL A 59 -0.06 -3.79 13.61
N GLY A 60 0.68 -2.81 14.13
CA GLY A 60 0.31 -1.40 14.09
C GLY A 60 0.13 -0.89 12.65
N LEU A 61 1.11 -1.14 11.78
CA LEU A 61 1.05 -0.76 10.37
C LEU A 61 -0.07 -1.48 9.62
N THR A 62 -0.34 -2.74 9.93
CA THR A 62 -1.44 -3.51 9.31
C THR A 62 -2.80 -2.94 9.71
N LYS A 63 -2.98 -2.55 10.98
CA LYS A 63 -4.20 -1.90 11.46
C LYS A 63 -4.42 -0.55 10.78
N ILE A 64 -3.37 0.24 10.63
CA ILE A 64 -3.40 1.52 9.89
C ILE A 64 -3.73 1.27 8.41
N ALA A 65 -3.10 0.28 7.78
CA ALA A 65 -3.34 -0.09 6.40
C ALA A 65 -4.77 -0.60 6.12
N SER A 66 -5.37 -1.28 7.09
CA SER A 66 -6.75 -1.74 7.02
C SER A 66 -7.76 -0.59 7.13
N ASN A 67 -7.40 0.51 7.82
CA ASN A 67 -8.26 1.67 7.93
C ASN A 67 -8.07 2.59 6.72
N LYS A 68 -8.82 2.32 5.65
CA LYS A 68 -8.79 3.09 4.39
C LYS A 68 -9.00 4.60 4.58
N TYR A 69 -9.65 5.02 5.66
CA TYR A 69 -9.89 6.45 5.93
C TYR A 69 -8.61 7.26 6.16
N LEU A 70 -7.57 6.64 6.74
CA LEU A 70 -6.28 7.30 6.98
C LEU A 70 -5.36 7.30 5.75
N LEU A 71 -5.65 6.44 4.78
CA LEU A 71 -4.85 6.24 3.57
C LEU A 71 -5.57 6.70 2.30
N ASP A 72 -6.69 7.41 2.44
CA ASP A 72 -7.32 8.09 1.32
C ASP A 72 -6.45 9.30 0.96
N PHE A 73 -5.31 8.99 0.32
CA PHE A 73 -4.56 9.94 -0.47
C PHE A 73 -5.52 10.42 -1.55
N SER A 74 -6.20 11.52 -1.21
CA SER A 74 -7.16 12.23 -2.01
C SER A 74 -6.73 12.15 -3.47
N LYS A 75 -7.62 11.63 -4.30
CA LYS A 75 -7.43 11.45 -5.74
C LYS A 75 -6.99 12.79 -6.35
N THR A 76 -5.67 13.04 -6.42
CA THR A 76 -5.10 14.33 -6.84
C THR A 76 -5.33 14.63 -8.33
N PHE A 77 -5.90 13.68 -9.06
CA PHE A 77 -6.36 13.89 -10.43
C PHE A 77 -7.87 14.15 -10.45
N PRO A 78 -8.29 15.42 -10.61
CA PRO A 78 -9.68 15.73 -10.84
C PRO A 78 -10.12 15.12 -12.18
N ASN A 79 -11.35 14.61 -12.23
CA ASN A 79 -11.92 14.00 -13.44
C ASN A 79 -12.02 14.99 -14.62
N CYS A 80 -11.83 16.29 -14.40
CA CYS A 80 -11.87 17.32 -15.43
C CYS A 80 -10.68 17.29 -16.41
N ILE A 81 -9.63 16.50 -16.14
CA ILE A 81 -8.48 16.31 -17.05
C ILE A 81 -8.45 14.86 -17.57
N SER A 82 -9.60 14.34 -17.98
CA SER A 82 -9.65 13.05 -18.69
C SER A 82 -9.83 13.30 -20.18
N ASN A 83 -8.75 13.14 -20.97
CA ASN A 83 -8.80 13.14 -22.44
C ASN A 83 -9.41 11.84 -22.99
N LYS A 84 -10.50 11.35 -22.39
CA LYS A 84 -11.27 10.28 -23.00
C LYS A 84 -12.09 10.92 -24.11
N PRO A 85 -11.95 10.48 -25.37
CA PRO A 85 -12.83 10.97 -26.42
C PRO A 85 -14.27 10.65 -26.00
N ASP A 86 -15.09 11.69 -25.86
CA ASP A 86 -16.53 11.52 -25.72
C ASP A 86 -16.99 10.70 -26.93
N ASN A 87 -17.59 9.55 -26.63
CA ASN A 87 -17.96 8.58 -27.65
C ASN A 87 -19.14 9.17 -28.44
N LEU A 88 -18.82 9.93 -29.50
CA LEU A 88 -19.75 10.63 -30.42
C LEU A 88 -20.78 9.70 -31.08
N LEU A 89 -20.62 8.38 -30.96
CA LEU A 89 -21.56 7.37 -31.47
C LEU A 89 -22.85 7.23 -30.65
N ASN A 90 -22.98 7.90 -29.50
CA ASN A 90 -24.21 7.87 -28.69
C ASN A 90 -25.09 9.14 -28.86
N HIS A 91 -24.79 10.01 -29.83
CA HIS A 91 -25.59 11.22 -30.12
C HIS A 91 -26.43 11.12 -31.40
N VAL A 92 -26.70 9.90 -31.86
CA VAL A 92 -27.70 9.67 -32.91
C VAL A 92 -28.86 8.93 -32.27
N ASP A 93 -29.77 9.70 -31.70
CA ASP A 93 -31.15 9.25 -31.54
C ASP A 93 -31.84 9.33 -32.92
N PRO A 94 -32.76 8.39 -33.26
CA PRO A 94 -33.44 8.32 -34.55
C PRO A 94 -34.41 9.48 -34.80
#